data_AF-A0A970UGB8-F1
#
_entry.id   AF-A0A970UGB8-F1
#
_cell.length_a   1.000
_cell.length_b   1.000
_cell.length_c   1.000
_cell.angle_alpha   90.00
_cell.angle_beta   90.00
_cell.angle_gamma   90.00
#
_symmetry.space_group_name_H-M   'P 1'
#
loop_
_entity.id
_entity.type
_entity.pdbx_description
1 polymer ?
#
loop_
_entity_poly.entity_id
_entity_poly.type
_entity_poly.pdbx_seq_one_letter_code
_entity_poly.pdbx_strand_id
1 'polypeptide(L)'
;MSIERRSVLKGMVLSGAALALSQAGLAHAAHTTSAVSRQPVLLLVSDAEAQTAFIDGVKANPSVARVTVLKAQHDLDFIAAFQQRLSASKGERIIGLVDDASGMLLLDLARSAGARVHWTGQHVTQNGVSRHRVAATDNSANCIKQFAEFAENCSRPTAMTEQTLSASRQWASSLGFALASPEPNRRYLRTTPPTYSSAVDGHFVSFSIET
;
A
#
# COMPACT_ATOMS: atom_id res chain seq x y z
N MET A 1 -40.33 0.72 23.17
CA MET A 1 -40.46 2.07 23.77
C MET A 1 -39.07 2.62 24.03
N SER A 2 -38.86 3.86 23.62
CA SER A 2 -37.60 4.62 23.62
C SER A 2 -37.06 4.91 25.02
N ILE A 3 -35.74 4.86 25.18
CA ILE A 3 -35.06 5.42 26.36
C ILE A 3 -34.11 6.51 25.86
N GLU A 4 -34.54 7.75 26.08
CA GLU A 4 -33.78 8.98 25.88
C GLU A 4 -32.47 8.96 26.68
N ARG A 5 -31.35 9.29 26.03
CA ARG A 5 -30.11 9.64 26.73
C ARG A 5 -30.01 11.16 26.79
N ARG A 6 -30.34 11.72 27.96
CA ARG A 6 -30.17 13.13 28.30
C ARG A 6 -28.68 13.52 28.25
N SER A 7 -28.38 14.55 27.48
CA SER A 7 -27.11 15.28 27.48
C SER A 7 -27.03 16.22 28.70
N VAL A 8 -26.01 16.04 29.54
CA VAL A 8 -25.67 16.98 30.62
C VAL A 8 -24.50 17.83 30.16
N LEU A 9 -24.81 19.05 29.71
CA LEU A 9 -23.83 20.12 29.52
C LEU A 9 -23.71 20.88 30.85
N LYS A 10 -22.55 20.77 31.50
CA LYS A 10 -22.14 21.59 32.65
C LYS A 10 -20.72 22.08 32.44
N GLY A 11 -20.53 23.39 32.57
CA GLY A 11 -19.23 24.07 32.53
C GLY A 11 -19.35 25.42 31.84
N MET A 12 -20.02 26.40 32.46
CA MET A 12 -19.44 27.51 33.23
C MET A 12 -18.53 28.46 32.43
N VAL A 13 -19.06 29.67 32.26
CA VAL A 13 -18.40 30.91 31.85
C VAL A 13 -17.45 31.38 32.95
N LEU A 14 -16.27 31.88 32.56
CA LEU A 14 -15.53 32.88 33.32
C LEU A 14 -14.77 33.78 32.35
N SER A 15 -15.23 35.01 32.25
CA SER A 15 -14.61 36.16 31.61
C SER A 15 -13.40 36.64 32.43
N GLY A 16 -12.31 36.96 31.75
CA GLY A 16 -11.15 37.63 32.33
C GLY A 16 -10.25 38.18 31.24
N ALA A 17 -10.28 39.51 31.06
CA ALA A 17 -9.30 40.24 30.26
C ALA A 17 -8.13 40.66 31.17
N ALA A 18 -6.91 40.31 30.79
CA ALA A 18 -5.69 40.93 31.29
C ALA A 18 -4.63 40.91 30.19
N LEU A 19 -4.17 42.11 29.82
CA LEU A 19 -3.03 42.35 28.95
C LEU A 19 -1.74 41.98 29.70
N ALA A 20 -0.94 41.08 29.15
CA ALA A 20 0.48 40.96 29.45
C ALA A 20 1.22 40.44 28.21
N LEU A 21 2.14 41.25 27.69
CA LEU A 21 3.12 40.82 26.70
C LEU A 21 4.06 39.79 27.33
N SER A 22 4.12 38.58 26.78
CA SER A 22 5.26 37.70 26.95
C SER A 22 5.29 36.64 25.85
N GLN A 23 6.28 36.81 24.98
CA GLN A 23 6.98 35.84 24.14
C GLN A 23 6.19 34.64 23.61
N ALA A 24 6.11 34.58 22.28
CA ALA A 24 5.69 33.44 21.49
C ALA A 24 6.34 32.13 21.99
N GLY A 25 5.63 31.42 22.84
CA GLY A 25 5.91 30.02 23.16
C GLY A 25 5.55 29.21 21.94
N LEU A 26 6.56 28.91 21.12
CA LEU A 26 6.49 27.87 20.10
C LEU A 26 6.15 26.56 20.81
N ALA A 27 4.86 26.22 20.87
CA ALA A 27 4.41 24.88 21.20
C ALA A 27 4.92 23.95 20.10
N HIS A 28 6.12 23.42 20.28
CA HIS A 28 6.56 22.23 19.57
C HIS A 28 5.60 21.13 20.01
N ALA A 29 4.59 20.88 19.17
CA ALA A 29 3.91 19.61 19.17
C ALA A 29 4.99 18.55 18.97
N ALA A 30 5.44 17.94 20.07
CA ALA A 30 6.25 16.76 20.02
C ALA A 30 5.39 15.69 19.35
N HIS A 31 5.52 15.58 18.03
CA HIS A 31 5.14 14.38 17.33
C HIS A 31 5.96 13.28 17.97
N THR A 32 5.35 12.54 18.89
CA THR A 32 5.82 11.23 19.28
C THR A 32 5.87 10.43 18.00
N THR A 33 7.04 10.40 17.37
CA THR A 33 7.33 9.52 16.26
C THR A 33 7.27 8.13 16.84
N SER A 34 6.07 7.53 16.89
CA SER A 34 5.91 6.11 17.14
C SER A 34 6.85 5.43 16.15
N ALA A 35 7.87 4.75 16.67
CA ALA A 35 8.86 4.07 15.87
C ALA A 35 8.10 3.22 14.85
N VAL A 36 8.30 3.49 13.56
CA VAL A 36 7.66 2.71 12.49
C VAL A 36 8.14 1.28 12.67
N SER A 37 7.23 0.37 12.96
CA SER A 37 7.56 -1.06 13.03
C SER A 37 7.98 -1.48 11.63
N ARG A 38 9.29 -1.64 11.43
CA ARG A 38 9.83 -2.01 10.12
C ARG A 38 9.67 -3.51 9.94
N GLN A 39 8.83 -3.90 8.99
CA GLN A 39 8.55 -5.32 8.72
C GLN A 39 9.43 -5.81 7.56
N PRO A 40 9.95 -7.04 7.61
CA PRO A 40 10.51 -7.68 6.42
C PRO A 40 9.38 -7.93 5.41
N VAL A 41 9.69 -7.77 4.13
CA VAL A 41 8.74 -7.99 3.04
C VAL A 41 9.35 -8.93 2.02
N LEU A 42 8.58 -9.95 1.64
CA LEU A 42 8.88 -10.79 0.49
C LEU A 42 8.27 -10.19 -0.78
N LEU A 43 9.08 -10.01 -1.82
CA LEU A 43 8.65 -9.52 -3.13
C LEU A 43 8.63 -10.65 -4.13
N LEU A 44 7.52 -10.79 -4.86
CA LEU A 44 7.38 -11.69 -6.01
C LEU A 44 7.30 -10.88 -7.30
N VAL A 45 8.19 -11.15 -8.25
CA VAL A 45 8.30 -10.41 -9.52
C VAL A 45 8.64 -11.34 -10.68
N SER A 46 7.99 -11.22 -11.83
CA SER A 46 8.24 -12.13 -12.98
C SER A 46 8.95 -11.46 -14.17
N ASP A 47 8.65 -10.19 -14.46
CA ASP A 47 9.23 -9.43 -15.58
C ASP A 47 10.37 -8.49 -15.15
N ALA A 48 11.42 -8.35 -15.97
CA ALA A 48 12.64 -7.62 -15.61
C ALA A 48 12.50 -6.08 -15.60
N GLU A 49 11.68 -5.49 -16.47
CA GLU A 49 11.54 -4.04 -16.57
C GLU A 49 10.56 -3.50 -15.52
N ALA A 50 9.42 -4.18 -15.36
CA ALA A 50 8.47 -3.88 -14.29
C ALA A 50 9.09 -4.06 -12.89
N GLN A 51 9.97 -5.06 -12.75
CA GLN A 51 10.65 -5.41 -11.51
C GLN A 51 11.50 -4.29 -10.94
N THR A 52 12.27 -3.57 -11.77
CA THR A 52 13.23 -2.58 -11.25
C THR A 52 12.50 -1.38 -10.64
N ALA A 53 11.57 -0.78 -11.40
CA ALA A 53 10.76 0.34 -10.93
C ALA A 53 9.97 -0.01 -9.66
N PHE A 54 9.35 -1.19 -9.63
CA PHE A 54 8.56 -1.65 -8.50
C PHE A 54 9.42 -1.87 -7.24
N ILE A 55 10.55 -2.57 -7.38
CA ILE A 55 11.48 -2.81 -6.26
C ILE A 55 12.01 -1.49 -5.70
N ASP A 56 12.36 -0.53 -6.56
CA ASP A 56 12.84 0.78 -6.12
C ASP A 56 11.77 1.54 -5.34
N GLY A 57 10.52 1.45 -5.78
CA GLY A 57 9.36 1.94 -5.04
C GLY A 57 9.25 1.33 -3.64
N VAL A 58 9.33 0.01 -3.53
CA VAL A 58 9.26 -0.70 -2.25
C VAL A 58 10.42 -0.29 -1.34
N LYS A 59 11.65 -0.25 -1.85
CA LYS A 59 12.85 0.13 -1.08
C LYS A 59 12.82 1.58 -0.61
N ALA A 60 12.17 2.47 -1.36
CA ALA A 60 12.02 3.87 -0.99
C ALA A 60 11.05 4.07 0.20
N ASN A 61 10.23 3.07 0.55
CA ASN A 61 9.32 3.18 1.68
C ASN A 61 10.06 2.98 3.03
N PRO A 62 10.03 3.95 3.96
CA PRO A 62 10.78 3.89 5.22
C PRO A 62 10.31 2.82 6.21
N SER A 63 9.18 2.16 5.93
CA SER A 63 8.59 1.10 6.76
C SER A 63 9.13 -0.28 6.43
N VAL A 64 9.92 -0.40 5.37
CA VAL A 64 10.51 -1.68 4.97
C VAL A 64 11.84 -1.84 5.69
N ALA A 65 11.95 -2.89 6.51
CA ALA A 65 13.22 -3.24 7.17
C ALA A 65 14.18 -3.93 6.19
N ARG A 66 13.64 -4.91 5.47
CA ARG A 66 14.39 -5.78 4.58
C ARG A 66 13.48 -6.24 3.44
N VAL A 67 14.05 -6.25 2.24
CA VAL A 67 13.41 -6.76 1.02
C VAL A 67 14.08 -8.08 0.67
N THR A 68 13.31 -9.16 0.62
CA THR A 68 13.74 -10.40 -0.03
C THR A 68 13.01 -10.48 -1.36
N VAL A 69 13.73 -10.60 -2.47
CA VAL A 69 13.13 -10.71 -3.80
C VAL A 69 13.20 -12.15 -4.26
N LEU A 70 12.06 -12.72 -4.65
CA LEU A 70 11.99 -13.97 -5.39
C LEU A 70 11.44 -13.69 -6.78
N LYS A 71 12.14 -14.24 -7.77
CA LYS A 71 11.64 -14.23 -9.14
C LYS A 71 10.52 -15.26 -9.25
N ALA A 72 9.33 -14.81 -9.62
CA ALA A 72 8.22 -15.70 -9.92
C ALA A 72 8.51 -16.44 -11.24
N GLN A 73 8.38 -17.76 -11.19
CA GLN A 73 8.58 -18.65 -12.32
C GLN A 73 7.36 -19.56 -12.46
N HIS A 74 7.23 -20.20 -13.61
CA HIS A 74 6.11 -21.10 -13.90
C HIS A 74 6.48 -22.58 -13.70
N ASP A 75 7.70 -22.87 -13.22
CA ASP A 75 8.13 -24.24 -12.95
C ASP A 75 7.54 -24.79 -11.64
N LEU A 76 7.44 -26.11 -11.56
CA LEU A 76 6.85 -26.81 -10.43
C LEU A 76 7.65 -26.63 -9.14
N ASP A 77 8.97 -26.47 -9.25
CA ASP A 77 9.84 -26.29 -8.09
C ASP A 77 9.53 -24.97 -7.38
N PHE A 78 9.37 -23.88 -8.15
CA PHE A 78 8.92 -22.60 -7.63
C PHE A 78 7.53 -22.69 -7.00
N ILE A 79 6.56 -23.33 -7.68
CA ILE A 79 5.19 -23.47 -7.18
C ILE A 79 5.17 -24.23 -5.85
N ALA A 80 5.88 -25.35 -5.77
CA ALA A 80 5.98 -26.16 -4.55
C ALA A 80 6.67 -25.39 -3.42
N ALA A 81 7.76 -24.67 -3.71
CA ALA A 81 8.45 -23.84 -2.74
C ALA A 81 7.54 -22.71 -2.21
N PHE A 82 6.73 -22.11 -3.09
CA PHE A 82 5.78 -21.07 -2.70
C PHE A 82 4.65 -21.61 -1.82
N GLN A 83 4.04 -22.75 -2.18
CA GLN A 83 3.02 -23.43 -1.36
C GLN A 83 3.57 -23.80 0.03
N GLN A 84 4.80 -24.33 0.07
CA GLN A 84 5.45 -24.67 1.32
C GLN A 84 5.66 -23.43 2.19
N ARG A 85 6.07 -22.31 1.59
CA ARG A 85 6.24 -21.05 2.30
C ARG A 85 4.92 -20.51 2.85
N LEU A 86 3.86 -20.52 2.04
CA LEU A 86 2.51 -20.11 2.47
C LEU A 86 2.05 -20.91 3.69
N SER A 87 2.40 -22.19 3.76
CA SER A 87 2.00 -23.08 4.86
C SER A 87 2.90 -22.98 6.09
N ALA A 88 4.18 -22.62 5.92
CA ALA A 88 5.18 -22.60 6.99
C ALA A 88 5.30 -21.25 7.70
N SER A 89 5.02 -20.15 6.99
CA SER A 89 5.11 -18.79 7.53
C SER A 89 3.80 -18.36 8.20
N LYS A 90 3.88 -17.58 9.29
CA LYS A 90 2.72 -16.90 9.90
C LYS A 90 2.97 -15.41 10.00
N GLY A 91 2.05 -14.61 9.48
CA GLY A 91 2.16 -13.15 9.40
C GLY A 91 3.24 -12.68 8.43
N GLU A 92 3.73 -13.52 7.51
CA GLU A 92 4.69 -13.07 6.51
C GLU A 92 3.96 -12.23 5.47
N ARG A 93 4.42 -11.00 5.30
CA ARG A 93 3.90 -10.11 4.26
C ARG A 93 4.57 -10.38 2.93
N ILE A 94 3.76 -10.71 1.94
CA ILE A 94 4.20 -10.99 0.57
C ILE A 94 3.52 -9.98 -0.36
N ILE A 95 4.32 -9.27 -1.16
CA ILE A 95 3.85 -8.30 -2.14
C ILE A 95 4.32 -8.72 -3.52
N GLY A 96 3.43 -8.72 -4.50
CA GLY A 96 3.74 -9.12 -5.87
C GLY A 96 3.52 -8.03 -6.89
N LEU A 97 4.35 -8.03 -7.94
CA LEU A 97 4.06 -7.46 -9.25
C LEU A 97 4.55 -8.45 -10.31
N VAL A 98 3.62 -9.20 -10.88
CA VAL A 98 3.90 -10.32 -11.81
C VAL A 98 3.04 -10.17 -13.06
N ASP A 99 3.29 -10.98 -14.07
CA ASP A 99 2.39 -11.15 -15.22
C ASP A 99 1.03 -11.71 -14.79
N ASP A 100 0.05 -11.62 -15.70
CA ASP A 100 -1.33 -12.02 -15.44
C ASP A 100 -1.49 -13.51 -15.11
N ALA A 101 -0.79 -14.38 -15.84
CA ALA A 101 -0.82 -15.82 -15.64
C ALA A 101 -0.25 -16.22 -14.27
N SER A 102 0.96 -15.73 -13.95
CA SER A 102 1.57 -15.92 -12.62
C SER A 102 0.70 -15.36 -11.50
N GLY A 103 0.14 -14.16 -11.69
CA GLY A 103 -0.66 -13.49 -10.67
C GLY A 103 -1.92 -14.25 -10.29
N MET A 104 -2.63 -14.80 -11.27
CA MET A 104 -3.81 -15.62 -11.02
C MET A 104 -3.47 -16.88 -10.22
N LEU A 105 -2.43 -17.61 -10.63
CA LEU A 105 -1.99 -18.83 -9.96
C LEU A 105 -1.53 -18.55 -8.51
N LEU A 106 -0.66 -17.56 -8.31
CA LEU A 106 -0.12 -17.22 -6.99
C LEU A 106 -1.22 -16.78 -6.00
N LEU A 107 -2.20 -16.01 -6.47
CA LEU A 107 -3.33 -15.60 -5.65
C LEU A 107 -4.26 -16.77 -5.30
N ASP A 108 -4.47 -17.70 -6.23
CA ASP A 108 -5.27 -18.90 -5.97
C ASP A 108 -4.61 -19.81 -4.93
N LEU A 109 -3.29 -20.04 -5.07
CA LEU A 109 -2.49 -20.76 -4.08
C LEU A 109 -2.54 -20.09 -2.70
N ALA A 110 -2.36 -18.77 -2.66
CA ALA A 110 -2.42 -18.00 -1.42
C ALA A 110 -3.79 -18.16 -0.72
N ARG A 111 -4.89 -17.99 -1.46
CA ARG A 111 -6.24 -18.16 -0.90
C ARG A 111 -6.49 -19.58 -0.42
N SER A 112 -6.06 -20.59 -1.18
CA SER A 112 -6.20 -22.00 -0.83
C SER A 112 -5.41 -22.36 0.44
N ALA A 113 -4.27 -21.71 0.67
CA ALA A 113 -3.49 -21.84 1.91
C ALA A 113 -4.07 -21.02 3.09
N GLY A 114 -5.15 -20.28 2.90
CA GLY A 114 -5.77 -19.44 3.93
C GLY A 114 -5.11 -18.07 4.13
N ALA A 115 -4.19 -17.67 3.24
CA ALA A 115 -3.57 -16.36 3.31
C ALA A 115 -4.61 -15.25 3.12
N ARG A 116 -4.46 -14.17 3.88
CA ARG A 116 -5.32 -12.99 3.79
C ARG A 116 -4.89 -12.13 2.62
N VAL A 117 -5.82 -11.85 1.71
CA VAL A 117 -5.58 -10.94 0.58
C VAL A 117 -6.02 -9.54 0.96
N HIS A 118 -5.05 -8.63 1.05
CA HIS A 118 -5.27 -7.24 1.46
C HIS A 118 -5.43 -6.29 0.26
N TRP A 119 -4.75 -6.59 -0.84
CA TRP A 119 -4.75 -5.85 -2.08
C TRP A 119 -4.68 -6.80 -3.28
N THR A 120 -5.39 -6.44 -4.35
CA THR A 120 -5.20 -6.98 -5.70
C THR A 120 -5.32 -5.86 -6.72
N GLY A 121 -4.47 -5.84 -7.75
CA GLY A 121 -4.54 -4.88 -8.84
C GLY A 121 -4.26 -5.54 -10.18
N GLN A 122 -4.98 -5.12 -11.22
CA GLN A 122 -4.69 -5.41 -12.61
C GLN A 122 -4.19 -4.13 -13.27
N HIS A 123 -3.07 -4.20 -13.97
CA HIS A 123 -2.39 -3.06 -14.55
C HIS A 123 -2.14 -3.35 -16.03
N VAL A 124 -2.64 -2.49 -16.89
CA VAL A 124 -2.39 -2.55 -18.33
C VAL A 124 -1.75 -1.25 -18.74
N THR A 125 -0.55 -1.32 -19.29
CA THR A 125 0.15 -0.14 -19.79
C THR A 125 0.57 -0.37 -21.23
N GLN A 126 0.27 0.60 -22.08
CA GLN A 126 0.58 0.55 -23.49
C GLN A 126 0.87 1.95 -24.01
N ASN A 127 2.01 2.15 -24.66
CA ASN A 127 2.40 3.43 -25.26
C ASN A 127 2.42 4.58 -24.23
N GLY A 128 2.82 4.29 -22.99
CA GLY A 128 2.84 5.26 -21.90
C GLY A 128 1.47 5.67 -21.35
N VAL A 129 0.38 5.04 -21.81
CA VAL A 129 -0.94 5.15 -21.19
C VAL A 129 -1.16 3.93 -20.31
N SER A 130 -1.42 4.15 -19.03
CA SER A 130 -1.72 3.07 -18.08
C SER A 130 -3.19 3.10 -17.64
N ARG A 131 -3.73 1.92 -17.39
CA ARG A 131 -5.03 1.68 -16.78
C ARG A 131 -4.86 0.67 -15.66
N HIS A 132 -5.31 1.03 -14.48
CA HIS A 132 -5.21 0.17 -13.31
C HIS A 132 -6.59 -0.06 -12.71
N ARG A 133 -6.94 -1.32 -12.47
CA ARG A 133 -8.13 -1.76 -11.74
C ARG A 133 -7.67 -2.36 -10.43
N VAL A 134 -7.88 -1.66 -9.32
CA VAL A 134 -7.37 -2.07 -8.00
C VAL A 134 -8.52 -2.34 -7.05
N ALA A 135 -8.38 -3.33 -6.19
CA ALA A 135 -9.30 -3.65 -5.11
C ALA A 135 -8.51 -3.88 -3.82
N ALA A 136 -8.98 -3.34 -2.72
CA ALA A 136 -8.34 -3.50 -1.42
C ALA A 136 -9.38 -3.66 -0.31
N THR A 137 -8.96 -4.30 0.77
CA THR A 137 -9.75 -4.34 2.01
C THR A 137 -9.79 -2.96 2.67
N ASP A 138 -10.74 -2.71 3.58
CA ASP A 138 -10.86 -1.41 4.26
C ASP A 138 -9.56 -0.99 4.96
N ASN A 139 -8.85 -1.96 5.56
CA ASN A 139 -7.55 -1.75 6.20
C ASN A 139 -6.40 -1.48 5.20
N SER A 140 -6.64 -1.56 3.90
CA SER A 140 -5.67 -1.27 2.84
C SER A 140 -6.17 -0.18 1.89
N ALA A 141 -7.34 0.40 2.12
CA ALA A 141 -7.92 1.45 1.29
C ALA A 141 -7.04 2.71 1.21
N ASN A 142 -6.18 2.95 2.20
CA ASN A 142 -5.24 4.07 2.14
C ASN A 142 -4.03 3.79 1.22
N CYS A 143 -3.70 2.52 0.92
CA CYS A 143 -2.77 2.20 -0.16
C CYS A 143 -3.36 2.63 -1.51
N ILE A 144 -4.68 2.47 -1.70
CA ILE A 144 -5.36 2.96 -2.91
C ILE A 144 -5.25 4.48 -2.98
N LYS A 145 -5.49 5.19 -1.87
CA LYS A 145 -5.34 6.66 -1.84
C LYS A 145 -3.90 7.10 -2.15
N GLN A 146 -2.89 6.45 -1.57
CA GLN A 146 -1.49 6.78 -1.85
C GLN A 146 -1.14 6.50 -3.31
N PHE A 147 -1.55 5.35 -3.85
CA PHE A 147 -1.34 5.05 -5.26
C PHE A 147 -2.07 6.05 -6.17
N ALA A 148 -3.31 6.41 -5.84
CA ALA A 148 -4.12 7.40 -6.52
C ALA A 148 -3.50 8.81 -6.48
N GLU A 149 -2.85 9.22 -5.39
CA GLU A 149 -2.12 10.50 -5.29
C GLU A 149 -0.97 10.61 -6.30
N PHE A 150 -0.39 9.48 -6.70
CA PHE A 150 0.66 9.41 -7.72
C PHE A 150 0.14 9.05 -9.13
N ALA A 151 -1.16 8.80 -9.24
CA ALA A 151 -1.85 8.48 -10.48
C ALA A 151 -2.53 9.75 -11.06
N GLU A 152 -2.70 9.80 -12.37
CA GLU A 152 -3.31 10.92 -13.08
C GLU A 152 -4.82 10.64 -13.27
N ASN A 153 -5.70 11.58 -12.91
CA ASN A 153 -7.15 11.51 -13.17
C ASN A 153 -7.90 10.33 -12.51
N CYS A 154 -8.02 10.38 -11.18
CA CYS A 154 -8.74 9.37 -10.39
C CYS A 154 -10.28 9.51 -10.44
N SER A 155 -11.00 8.40 -10.71
CA SER A 155 -12.46 8.33 -10.48
C SER A 155 -12.78 8.15 -8.98
N ARG A 156 -13.87 8.75 -8.47
CA ARG A 156 -14.24 8.70 -7.03
C ARG A 156 -14.73 7.30 -6.58
N PRO A 157 -14.36 6.81 -5.39
CA PRO A 157 -14.66 5.45 -4.92
C PRO A 157 -16.02 5.29 -4.22
N THR A 158 -16.59 4.07 -4.28
CA THR A 158 -17.60 3.53 -3.34
C THR A 158 -17.17 2.11 -2.88
N ALA A 159 -17.62 1.68 -1.69
CA ALA A 159 -17.06 0.60 -0.84
C ALA A 159 -16.68 -0.74 -1.52
N MET A 160 -15.73 -1.47 -0.91
CA MET A 160 -14.78 -2.38 -1.58
C MET A 160 -14.28 -1.72 -2.86
N THR A 161 -13.32 -0.80 -2.66
CA THR A 161 -13.01 0.26 -3.60
C THR A 161 -12.31 -0.30 -4.82
N GLU A 162 -13.10 -0.77 -5.77
CA GLU A 162 -12.60 -0.95 -7.11
C GLU A 162 -12.37 0.43 -7.72
N GLN A 163 -11.13 0.74 -8.07
CA GLN A 163 -10.80 2.02 -8.69
C GLN A 163 -10.13 1.80 -10.03
N THR A 164 -10.64 2.50 -11.06
CA THR A 164 -9.96 2.66 -12.33
C THR A 164 -9.11 3.93 -12.28
N LEU A 165 -7.80 3.77 -12.48
CA LEU A 165 -6.82 4.84 -12.44
C LEU A 165 -6.08 4.90 -13.78
N SER A 166 -5.87 6.11 -14.29
CA SER A 166 -4.79 6.37 -15.24
C SER A 166 -3.56 6.78 -14.44
N ALA A 167 -2.36 6.38 -14.83
CA ALA A 167 -1.16 6.77 -14.10
C ALA A 167 0.00 7.11 -15.03
N SER A 168 0.91 7.92 -14.47
CA SER A 168 2.12 8.36 -15.16
C SER A 168 3.07 7.18 -15.44
N ARG A 169 4.17 7.46 -16.14
CA ARG A 169 5.23 6.47 -16.40
C ARG A 169 5.86 5.87 -15.12
N GLN A 170 5.63 6.48 -13.96
CA GLN A 170 6.17 6.08 -12.65
C GLN A 170 5.20 5.22 -11.84
N TRP A 171 4.15 4.68 -12.46
CA TRP A 171 3.11 3.94 -11.76
C TRP A 171 3.65 2.74 -10.97
N ALA A 172 4.63 2.00 -11.51
CA ALA A 172 5.15 0.79 -10.87
C ALA A 172 5.93 1.11 -9.58
N SER A 173 6.75 2.17 -9.58
CA SER A 173 7.45 2.62 -8.37
C SER A 173 6.49 3.20 -7.34
N SER A 174 5.49 3.95 -7.79
CA SER A 174 4.44 4.50 -6.92
C SER A 174 3.60 3.41 -6.26
N LEU A 175 3.27 2.36 -7.02
CA LEU A 175 2.58 1.18 -6.52
C LEU A 175 3.43 0.42 -5.51
N GLY A 176 4.70 0.16 -5.81
CA GLY A 176 5.63 -0.51 -4.89
C GLY A 176 5.76 0.25 -3.57
N PHE A 177 5.89 1.58 -3.66
CA PHE A 177 5.94 2.45 -2.49
C PHE A 177 4.66 2.37 -1.66
N ALA A 178 3.48 2.43 -2.29
CA ALA A 178 2.20 2.36 -1.61
C ALA A 178 1.97 0.99 -0.95
N LEU A 179 2.24 -0.10 -1.66
CA LEU A 179 2.06 -1.47 -1.14
C LEU A 179 3.02 -1.78 0.00
N ALA A 180 4.20 -1.17 0.03
CA ALA A 180 5.16 -1.33 1.11
C ALA A 180 4.72 -0.70 2.45
N SER A 181 3.66 0.12 2.45
CA SER A 181 3.11 0.73 3.67
C SER A 181 2.39 -0.32 4.54
N PRO A 182 2.78 -0.52 5.81
CA PRO A 182 2.10 -1.42 6.76
C PRO A 182 0.92 -0.78 7.49
N GLU A 183 0.86 0.55 7.50
CA GLU A 183 -0.14 1.28 8.27
C GLU A 183 -1.03 2.06 7.30
N PRO A 184 -2.29 1.66 7.08
CA PRO A 184 -3.19 2.42 6.23
C PRO A 184 -3.27 3.88 6.69
N ASN A 185 -3.30 4.15 7.99
CA ASN A 185 -3.56 5.51 8.47
C ASN A 185 -2.34 6.44 8.48
N ARG A 186 -1.16 5.96 8.10
CA ARG A 186 0.06 6.77 8.14
C ARG A 186 0.41 7.25 6.74
N ARG A 187 0.15 8.54 6.48
CA ARG A 187 0.70 9.20 5.28
C ARG A 187 2.19 9.47 5.48
N TYR A 188 3.02 8.97 4.57
CA TYR A 188 4.45 9.32 4.53
C TYR A 188 4.60 10.66 3.78
N LEU A 189 4.22 11.74 4.45
CA LEU A 189 4.16 13.10 3.88
C LEU A 189 5.53 13.68 3.44
N ARG A 190 6.64 12.97 3.65
CA ARG A 190 8.01 13.45 3.36
C ARG A 190 8.83 12.54 2.42
N THR A 191 8.26 11.45 1.94
CA THR A 191 8.97 10.53 1.05
C THR A 191 8.11 10.32 -0.19
N THR A 192 8.60 10.83 -1.32
CA THR A 192 8.01 10.58 -2.63
C THR A 192 8.60 9.30 -3.21
N PRO A 193 7.81 8.52 -3.97
CA PRO A 193 8.36 7.44 -4.77
C PRO A 193 9.46 7.97 -5.71
N PRO A 194 10.41 7.13 -6.14
CA PRO A 194 11.48 7.56 -7.02
C PRO A 194 10.91 8.15 -8.31
N THR A 195 11.34 9.38 -8.63
CA THR A 195 10.85 10.18 -9.76
C THR A 195 11.42 9.74 -11.12
N TYR A 196 12.39 8.83 -11.12
CA TYR A 196 13.01 8.29 -12.32
C TYR A 196 12.87 6.76 -12.29
N SER A 197 11.84 6.25 -12.96
CA SER A 197 11.77 4.84 -13.33
C SER A 197 11.54 4.72 -14.82
N SER A 198 11.99 3.60 -15.41
CA SER A 198 11.60 3.23 -16.77
C SER A 198 10.07 3.15 -16.85
N ALA A 199 9.53 3.56 -18.00
CA ALA A 199 8.15 3.25 -18.33
C ALA A 199 8.01 1.73 -18.45
N VAL A 200 6.92 1.20 -17.92
CA VAL A 200 6.63 -0.23 -17.92
C VAL A 200 5.39 -0.45 -18.75
N ASP A 201 5.53 -1.13 -19.89
CA ASP A 201 4.44 -1.57 -20.76
C ASP A 201 4.14 -3.06 -20.53
N GLY A 202 2.88 -3.47 -20.74
CA GLY A 202 2.44 -4.85 -20.58
C GLY A 202 1.22 -5.01 -19.67
N HIS A 203 0.95 -6.27 -19.32
CA HIS A 203 -0.15 -6.69 -18.45
C HIS A 203 0.42 -7.27 -17.16
N PHE A 204 0.05 -6.68 -16.03
CA PHE A 204 0.57 -7.07 -14.73
C PHE A 204 -0.53 -7.22 -13.70
N VAL A 205 -0.30 -8.13 -12.77
CA VAL A 205 -1.09 -8.31 -11.56
C VAL A 205 -0.24 -7.94 -10.36
N SER A 206 -0.76 -7.07 -9.51
CA SER A 206 -0.18 -6.80 -8.20
C SER A 206 -1.04 -7.37 -7.08
N PHE A 207 -0.39 -7.72 -5.98
CA PHE A 207 -1.08 -8.19 -4.79
C PHE A 207 -0.30 -7.85 -3.51
N SER A 208 -1.02 -7.77 -2.39
CA SER A 208 -0.44 -7.81 -1.05
C SER A 208 -1.20 -8.85 -0.25
N ILE A 209 -0.49 -9.86 0.22
CA ILE A 209 -1.04 -10.96 1.02
C ILE A 209 -0.26 -11.11 2.33
N GLU A 210 -0.89 -11.78 3.28
CA GLU A 210 -0.32 -12.13 4.58
C GLU A 210 -0.65 -13.59 4.90
N THR A 211 0.37 -14.39 5.22
CA THR A 211 0.21 -15.82 5.56
C THR A 211 -0.30 -16.05 6.98
#